data_AF-N9UZD8-F1
#
_entry.id   AF-N9UZD8-F1
#
_cell.length_a   1.000
_cell.length_b   1.000
_cell.length_c   1.000
_cell.angle_alpha   90.00
_cell.angle_beta   90.00
_cell.angle_gamma   90.00
#
_symmetry.space_group_name_H-M   'P 1'
#
loop_
_entity.id
_entity.type
_entity.pdbx_description
1 polymer ?
#
loop_
_entity_poly.entity_id
_entity_poly.type
_entity_poly.pdbx_seq_one_letter_code
_entity_poly.pdbx_strand_id
1 'polypeptide(L)'
;MNKLYGKSTPSTPRSLKSPRKKFSSPELQEELLKYMEKYRMIGDNFVWLSGLLSTFQIKFSDYSQKKLIRLYISIFSADPSITDGVSVLLSYDTSNKKSRSIQLIKNFLFIGKEETKEIDHVIYLTKPRLILINETTISFDNITIDFKDRDVCVKWIDDLTNLQPCWWR
;
A
#
# COMPACT_ATOMS: atom_id res chain seq x y z
N MET A 1 -28.79 62.01 -53.61
CA MET A 1 -29.24 60.60 -53.74
C MET A 1 -28.42 59.74 -52.79
N ASN A 2 -28.93 59.50 -51.59
CA ASN A 2 -28.23 58.75 -50.54
C ASN A 2 -28.41 57.24 -50.77
N LYS A 3 -27.37 56.57 -51.26
CA LYS A 3 -27.30 55.11 -51.27
C LYS A 3 -26.81 54.64 -49.90
N LEU A 4 -27.75 54.26 -49.04
CA LEU A 4 -27.50 53.58 -47.78
C LEU A 4 -26.93 52.18 -48.08
N TYR A 5 -25.63 51.99 -47.92
CA TYR A 5 -25.02 50.66 -47.91
C TYR A 5 -25.43 49.95 -46.61
N GLY A 6 -26.23 48.89 -46.73
CA GLY A 6 -26.61 48.04 -45.62
C GLY A 6 -25.37 47.43 -44.97
N LYS A 7 -25.25 47.59 -43.64
CA LYS A 7 -24.20 46.95 -42.85
C LYS A 7 -24.31 45.44 -43.04
N SER A 8 -23.29 44.83 -43.64
CA SER A 8 -23.12 43.38 -43.71
C SER A 8 -23.00 42.84 -42.28
N THR A 9 -24.04 42.15 -41.82
CA THR A 9 -23.96 41.30 -40.63
C THR A 9 -22.91 40.22 -40.90
N PRO A 10 -21.94 40.00 -40.01
CA PRO A 10 -21.04 38.86 -40.15
C PRO A 10 -21.89 37.59 -40.07
N SER A 11 -21.80 36.76 -41.09
CA SER A 11 -22.36 35.42 -41.05
C SER A 11 -21.76 34.69 -39.85
N THR A 12 -22.60 34.38 -38.86
CA THR A 12 -22.23 33.45 -37.79
C THR A 12 -21.73 32.17 -38.47
N PRO A 13 -20.54 31.66 -38.11
CA PRO A 13 -20.08 30.40 -38.69
C PRO A 13 -21.12 29.34 -38.33
N ARG A 14 -21.56 28.55 -39.31
CA ARG A 14 -22.44 27.41 -39.05
C ARG A 14 -21.81 26.62 -37.92
N SER A 15 -22.52 26.45 -36.81
CA SER A 15 -22.07 25.50 -35.81
C SER A 15 -21.85 24.17 -36.53
N LEU A 16 -20.69 23.57 -36.30
CA LEU A 16 -20.46 22.18 -36.67
C LEU A 16 -21.65 21.40 -36.13
N LYS A 17 -22.45 20.81 -37.03
CA LYS A 17 -23.50 19.85 -36.64
C LYS A 17 -22.80 18.83 -35.76
N SER A 18 -23.05 18.91 -34.45
CA SER A 18 -22.63 17.84 -33.56
C SER A 18 -23.23 16.55 -34.11
N PRO A 19 -22.48 15.44 -34.16
CA PRO A 19 -23.08 14.17 -34.50
C PRO A 19 -24.12 13.88 -33.42
N ARG A 20 -25.40 14.19 -33.68
CA ARG A 20 -26.52 13.54 -33.01
C ARG A 20 -26.58 12.11 -33.52
N LYS A 21 -25.53 11.31 -33.22
CA LYS A 21 -25.68 9.87 -33.14
C LYS A 21 -26.48 9.61 -31.89
N LYS A 22 -27.78 9.48 -32.11
CA LYS A 22 -28.79 9.02 -31.17
C LYS A 22 -28.29 7.75 -30.46
N PHE A 23 -27.87 7.87 -29.21
CA PHE A 23 -27.89 6.76 -28.24
C PHE A 23 -29.36 6.50 -27.84
N SER A 24 -30.20 6.13 -28.81
CA SER A 24 -31.66 6.05 -28.61
C SER A 24 -32.27 4.80 -29.26
N SER A 25 -31.50 3.74 -29.46
CA SER A 25 -32.13 2.42 -29.53
C SER A 25 -32.16 1.84 -28.12
N PRO A 26 -33.31 1.26 -27.69
CA PRO A 26 -33.44 0.65 -26.37
C PRO A 26 -32.33 -0.37 -26.08
N GLU A 27 -31.88 -1.11 -27.11
CA GLU A 27 -30.83 -2.12 -26.93
C GLU A 27 -29.47 -1.49 -26.53
N LEU A 28 -29.12 -0.34 -27.12
CA LEU A 28 -27.85 0.35 -26.82
C LEU A 28 -27.85 1.01 -25.45
N GLN A 29 -29.02 1.46 -24.97
CA GLN A 29 -29.18 1.98 -23.61
C GLN A 29 -29.09 0.87 -22.57
N GLU A 30 -29.70 -0.29 -22.86
CA GLU A 30 -29.61 -1.47 -21.99
C GLU A 30 -28.18 -2.02 -21.93
N GLU A 31 -27.46 -2.03 -23.05
CA GLU A 31 -26.06 -2.45 -23.12
C GLU A 31 -25.15 -1.48 -22.34
N LEU A 32 -25.39 -0.17 -22.44
CA LEU A 32 -24.67 0.84 -21.66
C LEU A 32 -24.95 0.70 -20.15
N LEU A 33 -26.20 0.45 -19.76
CA LEU A 33 -26.58 0.20 -18.36
C LEU A 33 -25.92 -1.07 -17.81
N LYS A 34 -25.88 -2.16 -18.60
CA LYS A 34 -25.13 -3.38 -18.24
C LYS A 34 -23.64 -3.10 -18.08
N TYR A 35 -23.07 -2.26 -18.95
CA TYR A 35 -21.67 -1.87 -18.87
C TYR A 35 -21.38 -1.03 -17.61
N MET A 36 -22.25 -0.07 -17.29
CA MET A 36 -22.14 0.76 -16.08
C MET A 36 -22.34 -0.07 -14.81
N GLU A 37 -23.32 -0.97 -14.76
CA GLU A 37 -23.57 -1.86 -13.63
C GLU A 37 -22.37 -2.81 -13.42
N LYS A 38 -21.79 -3.34 -14.51
CA LYS A 38 -20.57 -4.16 -14.46
C LYS A 38 -19.42 -3.39 -13.82
N TYR A 39 -19.15 -2.15 -14.21
CA TYR A 39 -18.09 -1.35 -13.59
C TYR A 39 -18.41 -0.90 -12.18
N ARG A 40 -19.69 -0.68 -11.85
CA ARG A 40 -20.11 -0.41 -10.48
C ARG A 40 -19.84 -1.62 -9.59
N MET A 41 -20.22 -2.83 -10.02
CA MET A 41 -19.91 -4.06 -9.28
C MET A 41 -18.41 -4.30 -9.14
N ILE A 42 -17.59 -3.93 -10.13
CA ILE A 42 -16.12 -3.98 -10.03
C ILE A 42 -15.63 -2.97 -8.97
N GLY A 43 -16.15 -1.75 -8.97
CA GLY A 43 -15.83 -0.71 -7.98
C GLY A 43 -16.26 -1.11 -6.56
N ASP A 44 -17.48 -1.63 -6.41
CA ASP A 44 -18.03 -2.09 -5.14
C ASP A 44 -17.25 -3.29 -4.61
N ASN A 45 -16.86 -4.23 -5.48
CA ASN A 45 -15.95 -5.33 -5.11
C ASN A 45 -14.58 -4.81 -4.66
N PHE A 46 -14.02 -3.80 -5.34
CA PHE A 46 -12.75 -3.21 -4.94
C PHE A 46 -12.84 -2.53 -3.57
N VAL A 47 -13.92 -1.80 -3.31
CA VAL A 47 -14.17 -1.15 -2.01
C VAL A 47 -14.41 -2.20 -0.92
N TRP A 48 -15.18 -3.25 -1.20
CA TRP A 48 -15.44 -4.34 -0.27
C TRP A 48 -14.18 -5.15 0.06
N LEU A 49 -13.39 -5.51 -0.95
CA LEU A 49 -12.08 -6.14 -0.76
C LEU A 49 -11.16 -5.23 0.05
N SER A 50 -11.07 -3.94 -0.26
CA SER A 50 -10.28 -2.97 0.51
C SER A 50 -10.73 -2.86 1.97
N GLY A 51 -12.04 -2.94 2.23
CA GLY A 51 -12.60 -2.99 3.59
C GLY A 51 -12.30 -4.28 4.33
N LEU A 52 -12.30 -5.43 3.65
CA LEU A 52 -11.86 -6.69 4.24
C LEU A 52 -10.36 -6.67 4.55
N LEU A 53 -9.56 -6.12 3.65
CA LEU A 53 -8.10 -5.97 3.79
C LEU A 53 -7.73 -5.14 5.01
N SER A 54 -8.37 -3.97 5.20
CA SER A 54 -8.15 -3.14 6.39
C SER A 54 -8.64 -3.83 7.67
N THR A 55 -9.71 -4.61 7.59
CA THR A 55 -10.21 -5.42 8.71
C THR A 55 -9.23 -6.54 9.09
N PHE A 56 -8.60 -7.21 8.12
CA PHE A 56 -7.58 -8.21 8.41
C PHE A 56 -6.30 -7.59 8.98
N GLN A 57 -5.91 -6.39 8.53
CA GLN A 57 -4.78 -5.65 9.09
C GLN A 57 -4.96 -5.38 10.58
N ILE A 58 -6.14 -4.92 10.99
CA ILE A 58 -6.49 -4.71 12.42
C ILE A 58 -6.48 -6.05 13.18
N LYS A 59 -6.95 -7.14 12.54
CA LYS A 59 -6.92 -8.45 13.20
C LYS A 59 -5.49 -8.96 13.46
N PHE A 60 -4.51 -8.63 12.61
CA PHE A 60 -3.15 -9.12 12.78
C PHE A 60 -2.32 -8.37 13.81
N SER A 61 -2.60 -7.08 14.05
CA SER A 61 -1.97 -6.36 15.17
C SER A 61 -2.30 -6.99 16.52
N ASP A 62 -3.44 -7.68 16.64
CA ASP A 62 -3.88 -8.36 17.86
C ASP A 62 -3.37 -9.81 17.97
N TYR A 63 -2.59 -10.30 17.00
CA TYR A 63 -2.08 -11.66 17.05
C TYR A 63 -0.96 -11.78 18.07
N SER A 64 -1.06 -12.78 18.94
CA SER A 64 0.06 -13.17 19.78
C SER A 64 1.22 -13.71 18.93
N GLN A 65 2.43 -13.68 19.47
CA GLN A 65 3.65 -14.19 18.83
C GLN A 65 3.46 -15.61 18.27
N LYS A 66 2.83 -16.50 19.04
CA LYS A 66 2.50 -17.87 18.63
C LYS A 66 1.56 -17.94 17.42
N LYS A 67 0.58 -17.02 17.33
CA LYS A 67 -0.33 -16.95 16.18
C LYS A 67 0.39 -16.43 14.94
N LEU A 68 1.25 -15.42 15.07
CA LEU A 68 2.06 -14.90 13.96
C LEU A 68 3.02 -15.95 13.40
N ILE A 69 3.70 -16.71 14.27
CA ILE A 69 4.57 -17.82 13.86
C ILE A 69 3.77 -18.91 13.13
N ARG A 70 2.61 -19.32 13.67
CA ARG A 70 1.74 -20.30 13.00
C ARG A 70 1.26 -19.82 11.64
N LEU A 71 0.92 -18.54 11.52
CA LEU A 71 0.51 -17.93 10.26
C LEU A 71 1.66 -17.98 9.25
N TYR A 72 2.86 -17.59 9.65
CA TYR A 72 4.05 -17.68 8.80
C TYR A 72 4.27 -19.11 8.29
N ILE A 73 4.29 -20.10 9.20
CA ILE A 73 4.46 -21.51 8.83
C ILE A 73 3.35 -21.96 7.87
N SER A 74 2.10 -21.55 8.09
CA SER A 74 0.99 -21.92 7.20
C SER A 74 1.11 -21.34 5.79
N ILE A 75 1.72 -20.16 5.64
CA ILE A 75 1.89 -19.50 4.34
C ILE A 75 3.11 -20.03 3.60
N PHE A 76 4.24 -20.19 4.30
CA PHE A 76 5.53 -20.49 3.68
C PHE A 76 5.96 -21.95 3.82
N SER A 77 5.22 -22.76 4.57
CA SER A 77 5.53 -24.18 4.83
C SER A 77 6.95 -24.40 5.38
N ALA A 78 7.46 -23.45 6.17
CA ALA A 78 8.80 -23.47 6.74
C ALA A 78 8.82 -22.83 8.13
N ASP A 79 9.70 -23.31 9.00
CA ASP A 79 9.94 -22.70 10.31
C ASP A 79 10.65 -21.35 10.16
N PRO A 80 10.24 -20.32 10.92
CA PRO A 80 10.90 -19.02 10.87
C PRO A 80 12.29 -19.12 11.48
N SER A 81 13.28 -18.54 10.80
CA SER A 81 14.65 -18.40 11.29
C SER A 81 15.25 -17.09 10.82
N ILE A 82 16.17 -16.53 11.60
CA ILE A 82 16.93 -15.35 11.22
C ILE A 82 18.28 -15.81 10.65
N THR A 83 18.40 -15.92 9.32
CA THR A 83 19.65 -16.36 8.66
C THR A 83 20.56 -15.17 8.37
N ASP A 84 20.03 -14.21 7.63
CA ASP A 84 20.74 -13.03 7.09
C ASP A 84 20.26 -11.74 7.77
N GLY A 85 19.97 -11.84 9.07
CA GLY A 85 19.48 -10.71 9.86
C GLY A 85 20.51 -9.58 9.97
N VAL A 86 20.00 -8.35 9.92
CA VAL A 86 20.80 -7.13 10.08
C VAL A 86 20.93 -6.80 11.56
N SER A 87 22.15 -6.54 12.03
CA SER A 87 22.40 -6.03 13.38
C SER A 87 22.01 -4.56 13.49
N VAL A 88 21.14 -4.25 14.45
CA VAL A 88 20.62 -2.91 14.69
C VAL A 88 20.54 -2.60 16.18
N LEU A 89 20.48 -1.32 16.53
CA LEU A 89 20.05 -0.88 17.85
C LEU A 89 18.54 -0.60 17.80
N LEU A 90 17.75 -1.41 18.51
CA LEU A 90 16.30 -1.35 18.52
C LEU A 90 15.78 -0.82 19.86
N SER A 91 14.81 0.09 19.80
CA SER A 91 14.15 0.70 20.96
C SER A 91 12.64 0.67 20.79
N TYR A 92 11.91 0.29 21.84
CA TYR A 92 10.45 0.47 21.91
C TYR A 92 10.06 1.79 22.58
N ASP A 93 10.97 2.32 23.43
CA ASP A 93 10.90 3.65 24.01
C ASP A 93 12.22 4.35 23.69
N THR A 94 12.22 5.63 23.34
CA THR A 94 13.39 6.36 22.80
C THR A 94 14.65 6.33 23.68
N SER A 95 14.54 5.88 24.93
CA SER A 95 15.59 5.89 25.95
C SER A 95 16.41 4.61 26.09
N ASN A 96 15.92 3.43 25.66
CA ASN A 96 16.59 2.15 25.94
C ASN A 96 16.79 1.29 24.69
N LYS A 97 17.83 1.65 23.91
CA LYS A 97 18.24 0.91 22.72
C LYS A 97 18.95 -0.39 23.11
N LYS A 98 18.51 -1.52 22.53
CA LYS A 98 19.13 -2.83 22.70
C LYS A 98 19.60 -3.36 21.35
N SER A 99 20.77 -3.99 21.34
CA SER A 99 21.24 -4.65 20.13
C SER A 99 20.38 -5.86 19.80
N ARG A 100 19.94 -5.94 18.55
CA ARG A 100 19.05 -6.98 18.01
C ARG A 100 19.46 -7.33 16.60
N SER A 101 19.15 -8.56 16.19
CA SER A 101 19.18 -8.97 14.79
C SER A 101 17.76 -8.90 14.24
N ILE A 102 17.56 -8.19 13.12
CA ILE A 102 16.25 -8.06 12.48
C ILE A 102 16.26 -8.62 11.06
N GLN A 103 15.18 -9.25 10.65
CA GLN A 103 14.98 -9.71 9.28
C GLN A 103 13.53 -9.49 8.85
N LEU A 104 13.35 -8.89 7.68
CA LEU A 104 12.05 -8.73 7.06
C LEU A 104 11.85 -9.81 6.00
N ILE A 105 10.86 -10.68 6.18
CA ILE A 105 10.45 -11.67 5.18
C ILE A 105 9.00 -11.38 4.80
N LYS A 106 8.82 -10.85 3.58
CA LYS A 106 7.51 -10.30 3.16
C LYS A 106 7.03 -9.28 4.19
N ASN A 107 5.89 -9.54 4.82
CA ASN A 107 5.26 -8.69 5.82
C ASN A 107 5.67 -9.03 7.26
N PHE A 108 6.50 -10.06 7.47
CA PHE A 108 6.90 -10.49 8.81
C PHE A 108 8.26 -9.90 9.15
N LEU A 109 8.27 -8.98 10.11
CA LEU A 109 9.48 -8.48 10.75
C LEU A 109 9.82 -9.39 11.93
N PHE A 110 10.90 -10.15 11.80
CA PHE A 110 11.48 -10.96 12.85
C PHE A 110 12.53 -10.15 13.60
N ILE A 111 12.45 -10.17 14.92
CA ILE A 111 13.39 -9.52 15.84
C ILE A 111 13.95 -10.61 16.74
N GLY A 112 15.26 -10.80 16.71
CA GLY A 112 15.95 -11.78 17.51
C GLY A 112 17.10 -11.20 18.32
N LYS A 113 17.62 -12.01 19.25
CA LYS A 113 18.86 -11.71 19.97
C LYS A 113 20.00 -11.64 18.97
N GLU A 114 20.89 -10.64 19.10
CA GLU A 114 21.98 -10.44 18.13
C GLU A 114 22.95 -11.63 18.09
N GLU A 115 23.31 -12.18 19.25
CA GLU A 115 24.32 -13.24 19.38
C GLU A 115 23.80 -14.62 18.93
N THR A 116 22.60 -15.00 19.38
CA THR A 116 22.05 -16.34 19.13
C THR A 116 21.17 -16.39 17.88
N LYS A 117 20.76 -15.24 17.34
CA LYS A 117 19.73 -15.11 16.29
C LYS A 117 18.39 -15.79 16.64
N GLU A 118 18.19 -16.13 17.91
CA GLU A 118 16.93 -16.68 18.41
C GLU A 118 15.84 -15.61 18.31
N ILE A 119 14.72 -15.96 17.68
CA ILE A 119 13.57 -15.06 17.51
C ILE A 119 12.96 -14.75 18.88
N ASP A 120 12.97 -13.48 19.24
CA ASP A 120 12.38 -12.92 20.46
C ASP A 120 10.95 -12.46 20.18
N HIS A 121 10.79 -11.70 19.09
CA HIS A 121 9.54 -11.10 18.68
C HIS A 121 9.33 -11.15 17.15
N VAL A 122 8.07 -11.19 16.77
CA VAL A 122 7.58 -11.15 15.40
C VAL A 122 6.51 -10.07 15.32
N ILE A 123 6.57 -9.27 14.26
CA ILE A 123 5.61 -8.21 13.98
C ILE A 123 5.15 -8.37 12.54
N TYR A 124 3.84 -8.28 12.33
CA TYR A 124 3.28 -8.27 10.98
C TYR A 124 3.06 -6.82 10.52
N LEU A 125 3.72 -6.44 9.43
CA LEU A 125 3.73 -5.11 8.86
C LEU A 125 3.00 -5.10 7.51
N THR A 126 2.03 -4.21 7.35
CA THR A 126 1.28 -4.04 6.11
C THR A 126 1.67 -2.76 5.39
N LYS A 127 1.66 -1.64 6.11
CA LYS A 127 2.02 -0.31 5.60
C LYS A 127 2.43 0.57 6.78
N PRO A 128 3.59 0.32 7.40
CA PRO A 128 4.04 1.07 8.56
C PRO A 128 4.22 2.55 8.17
N ARG A 129 3.79 3.46 9.05
CA ARG A 129 4.03 4.89 8.84
C ARG A 129 5.45 5.23 9.28
N LEU A 130 6.38 5.17 8.32
CA LEU A 130 7.79 5.44 8.56
C LEU A 130 8.06 6.93 8.83
N ILE A 131 8.92 7.18 9.81
CA ILE A 131 9.47 8.48 10.15
C ILE A 131 10.99 8.35 10.09
N LEU A 132 11.62 9.10 9.19
CA LEU A 132 13.08 9.20 9.14
C LEU A 132 13.54 10.20 10.22
N ILE A 133 14.28 9.72 11.21
CA ILE A 133 14.78 10.58 12.30
C ILE A 133 16.11 11.23 11.88
N ASN A 134 17.00 10.46 11.25
CA ASN A 134 18.27 10.90 10.70
C ASN A 134 18.70 9.93 9.57
N GLU A 135 19.91 10.07 9.03
CA GLU A 135 20.37 9.26 7.89
C GLU A 135 20.45 7.74 8.15
N THR A 136 20.53 7.31 9.41
CA THR A 136 20.68 5.90 9.79
C THR A 136 19.57 5.39 10.72
N THR A 137 18.60 6.24 11.09
CA THR A 137 17.58 5.90 12.08
C THR A 137 16.18 6.12 11.52
N ILE A 138 15.35 5.08 11.60
CA ILE A 138 13.94 5.12 11.25
C ILE A 138 13.08 4.81 12.47
N SER A 139 11.84 5.29 12.47
CA SER A 139 10.83 4.91 13.46
C SER A 139 9.48 4.62 12.80
N PHE A 140 8.78 3.62 13.31
CA PHE A 140 7.40 3.28 12.97
C PHE A 140 6.77 2.45 14.10
N ASP A 141 5.45 2.51 14.27
CA ASP A 141 4.69 1.66 15.21
C ASP A 141 5.30 1.58 16.63
N ASN A 142 5.78 2.72 17.15
CA ASN A 142 6.48 2.85 18.44
C ASN A 142 7.81 2.09 18.53
N ILE A 143 8.41 1.76 17.40
CA ILE A 143 9.74 1.15 17.29
C ILE A 143 10.67 2.18 16.67
N THR A 144 11.88 2.27 17.22
CA THR A 144 12.98 3.04 16.64
C THR A 144 14.11 2.06 16.32
N ILE A 145 14.58 2.07 15.08
CA ILE A 145 15.64 1.21 14.57
C ILE A 145 16.78 2.09 14.08
N ASP A 146 17.95 1.88 14.66
CA ASP A 146 19.19 2.56 14.32
C ASP A 146 20.16 1.58 13.68
N PHE A 147 20.47 1.84 12.41
CA PHE A 147 21.32 1.02 11.55
C PHE A 147 22.77 1.50 11.63
N LYS A 148 23.72 0.56 11.47
CA LYS A 148 25.14 0.91 11.39
C LYS A 148 25.49 1.67 10.11
N ASP A 149 24.86 1.27 9.00
CA ASP A 149 25.17 1.77 7.67
C ASP A 149 23.97 2.49 7.04
N ARG A 150 24.24 3.67 6.48
CA ARG A 150 23.23 4.48 5.76
C ARG A 150 22.60 3.73 4.60
N ASP A 151 23.39 3.02 3.80
CA ASP A 151 22.88 2.30 2.63
C ASP A 151 21.92 1.17 3.02
N VAL A 152 22.16 0.54 4.18
CA VAL A 152 21.26 -0.47 4.73
C VAL A 152 19.96 0.17 5.20
N CYS A 153 20.03 1.31 5.88
CA CYS A 153 18.86 2.10 6.28
C CYS A 153 18.00 2.48 5.06
N VAL A 154 18.61 2.98 3.99
CA VAL A 154 17.90 3.35 2.75
C VAL A 154 17.19 2.16 2.11
N LYS A 155 17.85 1.00 2.02
CA LYS A 155 17.21 -0.23 1.52
C LYS A 155 16.01 -0.65 2.38
N TRP A 156 16.15 -0.58 3.70
CA TRP A 156 15.05 -0.89 4.62
C TRP A 156 13.87 0.08 4.49
N ILE A 157 14.12 1.37 4.26
CA ILE A 157 13.05 2.33 3.99
C ILE A 157 12.29 1.94 2.72
N ASP A 158 13.00 1.58 1.65
CA ASP A 158 12.38 1.16 0.40
C ASP A 158 11.56 -0.13 0.58
N ASP A 159 12.15 -1.15 1.20
CA ASP A 159 11.47 -2.43 1.49
C ASP A 159 10.20 -2.22 2.33
N LEU A 160 10.27 -1.40 3.39
CA LEU A 160 9.14 -1.12 4.28
C LEU A 160 8.06 -0.25 3.62
N THR A 161 8.44 0.67 2.72
CA THR A 161 7.49 1.53 1.98
C THR A 161 6.74 0.74 0.91
N ASN A 162 7.39 -0.26 0.32
CA ASN A 162 6.84 -1.10 -0.74
C ASN A 162 6.15 -2.37 -0.24
N LEU A 163 5.93 -2.50 1.08
CA LEU A 163 5.15 -3.60 1.63
C LEU A 163 3.75 -3.63 1.03
N GLN A 164 3.41 -4.77 0.44
CA GLN A 164 2.06 -5.08 0.01
C GLN A 164 1.52 -6.23 0.87
N PRO A 165 0.21 -6.30 1.12
CA PRO A 165 -0.35 -7.43 1.84
C PRO A 165 -0.02 -8.77 1.15
N CYS A 166 0.30 -9.81 1.92
CA CYS A 166 0.84 -11.07 1.40
C CYS A 166 -0.09 -11.84 0.43
N TRP A 167 -1.38 -11.51 0.38
CA TRP A 167 -2.39 -12.08 -0.51
C TRP A 167 -2.63 -11.26 -1.80
N TRP A 168 -1.78 -10.25 -2.10
CA TRP A 168 -1.80 -9.50 -3.37
C TRP A 168 -1.02 -10.19 -4.50
N ARG A 169 -0.87 -11.51 -4.46
CA ARG A 169 -0.25 -12.30 -5.54
C ARG A 169 -1.20 -13.38 -6.06
#